data_AF-A0AAD7CGG1-F1
#
_entry.id   AF-A0AAD7CGG1-F1
#
_cell.length_a   1.000
_cell.length_b   1.000
_cell.length_c   1.000
_cell.angle_alpha   90.00
_cell.angle_beta   90.00
_cell.angle_gamma   90.00
#
_symmetry.space_group_name_H-M   'P 1'
#
loop_
_entity.id
_entity.type
_entity.pdbx_description
1 polymer ?
#
loop_
_entity_poly.entity_id
_entity_poly.type
_entity_poly.pdbx_seq_one_letter_code
_entity_poly.pdbx_strand_id
1 'polypeptide(L)'
;MILDLDESTPLKSPQPDVSPPSPPPYVSYQAISETQPLMPQPVLARQKSRGRNHRFRRRCLVVASGALNCVLLVLLIHILRHEEPLSEVDRVGQKPILVVDPVKRPVQAVDPDPRFGRCLRNATWSNAESTATEAGFYSSSNASFLFPDSASPMYLVSQGALSGGTIHIHPSSSDSVPRVELNVRYRSAHVLDRANICWMEHNEAAGVGIFTPAPFDGQTPADRLDFTISLFLPTTESTLPIYNLETNLPSFTHSLGSLKEGLEFDRLILKSQNQPISAKSVFARNGTIQTSNSPIEGSFETSASLSLITSNAPIDASINLYNKNIFSETHLFLQTRNAQLESDINLLTTAASGEGGKFIVTAQTADTPLVMSFPASPARSILTLDAQTSNSPADVWLNTAFEGEFTLASSMVFVDRRPFLDPRKLRSVLYGTLRNGMVVGNVKWKLPVFGKSPAPRGQVKVKTSNDILKLYV
;
A
#
# COMPACT_ATOMS: atom_id res chain seq x y z
N MET A 1 -24.38 -52.35 -53.74
CA MET A 1 -25.15 -51.13 -54.02
C MET A 1 -24.42 -50.01 -53.28
N ILE A 2 -23.18 -49.67 -53.66
CA ILE A 2 -22.79 -48.64 -54.65
C ILE A 2 -23.79 -47.49 -54.69
N LEU A 3 -23.36 -46.33 -54.18
CA LEU A 3 -23.48 -45.03 -54.85
C LEU A 3 -22.47 -44.07 -54.20
N ASP A 4 -21.47 -43.69 -54.99
CA ASP A 4 -20.69 -42.47 -54.87
C ASP A 4 -21.61 -41.24 -54.89
N LEU A 5 -21.17 -40.13 -54.27
CA LEU A 5 -21.13 -38.83 -54.95
C LEU A 5 -20.23 -37.84 -54.20
N ASP A 6 -19.34 -37.31 -55.02
CA ASP A 6 -18.29 -36.33 -54.83
C ASP A 6 -18.91 -34.91 -54.82
N GLU A 7 -18.52 -34.03 -53.90
CA GLU A 7 -18.82 -32.59 -54.04
C GLU A 7 -17.66 -31.73 -53.51
N SER A 8 -16.82 -31.33 -54.46
CA SER A 8 -15.71 -30.40 -54.32
C SER A 8 -16.20 -28.96 -54.09
N THR A 9 -15.90 -28.38 -52.93
CA THR A 9 -16.07 -26.95 -52.67
C THR A 9 -14.96 -26.11 -53.31
N PRO A 10 -15.27 -24.97 -53.97
CA PRO A 10 -14.28 -24.14 -54.64
C PRO A 10 -13.50 -23.25 -53.65
N LEU A 11 -12.19 -23.10 -53.91
CA LEU A 11 -11.31 -22.15 -53.23
C LEU A 11 -11.81 -20.71 -53.40
N LYS A 12 -12.00 -20.04 -52.26
CA LYS A 12 -12.32 -18.62 -52.14
C LYS A 12 -11.07 -17.79 -52.45
N SER A 13 -11.16 -16.91 -53.43
CA SER A 13 -10.13 -15.97 -53.85
C SER A 13 -9.80 -14.95 -52.75
N PRO A 14 -8.54 -14.46 -52.66
CA PRO A 14 -8.14 -13.46 -51.66
C PRO A 14 -8.80 -12.11 -51.97
N GLN A 15 -9.45 -11.50 -50.99
CA GLN A 15 -9.89 -10.11 -51.08
C GLN A 15 -8.66 -9.18 -51.07
N PRO A 16 -8.67 -8.10 -51.88
CA PRO A 16 -7.61 -7.10 -51.85
C PRO A 16 -7.61 -6.34 -50.53
N ASP A 17 -6.41 -6.15 -49.98
CA ASP A 17 -6.10 -5.39 -48.79
C ASP A 17 -6.63 -3.95 -48.94
N VAL A 18 -7.66 -3.60 -48.17
CA VAL A 18 -8.20 -2.24 -48.10
C VAL A 18 -7.40 -1.51 -47.02
N SER A 19 -6.48 -0.66 -47.46
CA SER A 19 -5.71 0.23 -46.59
C SER A 19 -6.66 1.09 -45.74
N PRO A 20 -6.43 1.23 -44.43
CA PRO A 20 -7.25 2.10 -43.59
C PRO A 20 -7.15 3.56 -44.07
N PRO A 21 -8.26 4.33 -44.03
CA PRO A 21 -8.27 5.72 -44.45
C PRO A 21 -7.32 6.55 -43.58
N SER A 22 -6.53 7.41 -44.24
CA SER A 22 -5.64 8.35 -43.60
C SER A 22 -6.39 9.19 -42.56
N PRO A 23 -5.82 9.40 -41.36
CA PRO A 23 -6.44 10.26 -40.36
C PRO A 23 -6.58 11.70 -40.90
N PRO A 24 -7.66 12.41 -40.54
CA PRO A 24 -7.87 13.78 -40.98
C PRO A 24 -6.71 14.69 -40.51
N PRO A 25 -6.35 15.72 -41.31
CA PRO A 25 -5.27 16.63 -40.95
C PRO A 25 -5.58 17.33 -39.62
N TYR A 26 -4.63 17.29 -38.70
CA TYR A 26 -4.68 18.03 -37.44
C TYR A 26 -4.87 19.52 -37.74
N VAL A 27 -6.02 20.06 -37.35
CA VAL A 27 -6.27 21.49 -37.33
C VAL A 27 -5.40 22.09 -36.22
N SER A 28 -4.42 22.91 -36.60
CA SER A 28 -3.61 23.69 -35.68
C SER A 28 -4.50 24.69 -34.96
N TYR A 29 -4.61 24.56 -33.63
CA TYR A 29 -5.24 25.56 -32.80
C TYR A 29 -4.39 26.83 -32.80
N GLN A 30 -4.88 27.87 -33.48
CA GLN A 30 -4.38 29.23 -33.29
C GLN A 30 -4.72 29.68 -31.87
N ALA A 31 -3.70 30.05 -31.09
CA ALA A 31 -3.86 30.64 -29.79
C ALA A 31 -4.56 32.00 -29.93
N ILE A 32 -5.83 32.06 -29.53
CA ILE A 32 -6.55 33.31 -29.36
C ILE A 32 -6.08 33.90 -28.02
N SER A 33 -5.26 34.95 -28.10
CA SER A 33 -4.97 35.84 -26.97
C SER A 33 -6.23 36.63 -26.63
N GLU A 34 -7.04 36.12 -25.71
CA GLU A 34 -8.06 36.91 -25.04
C GLU A 34 -7.41 37.75 -23.93
N THR A 35 -7.28 39.04 -24.21
CA THR A 35 -7.03 40.08 -23.20
C THR A 35 -8.24 40.18 -22.27
N GLN A 36 -8.16 39.52 -21.11
CA GLN A 36 -9.12 39.75 -20.02
C GLN A 36 -8.85 41.11 -19.34
N PRO A 37 -9.90 41.88 -19.01
CA PRO A 37 -9.78 43.08 -18.21
C PRO A 37 -9.45 42.74 -16.75
N LEU A 38 -8.39 43.38 -16.23
CA LEU A 38 -7.99 43.38 -14.83
C LEU A 38 -9.18 43.73 -13.92
N MET A 39 -9.71 42.75 -13.19
CA MET A 39 -10.56 43.02 -12.04
C MET A 39 -9.74 43.54 -10.86
N PRO A 40 -10.27 44.49 -10.06
CA PRO A 40 -9.55 45.07 -8.94
C PRO A 40 -9.30 44.00 -7.87
N GLN A 41 -8.04 43.86 -7.46
CA GLN A 41 -7.69 43.07 -6.29
C GLN A 41 -8.39 43.64 -5.04
N PRO A 42 -9.01 42.80 -4.19
CA PRO A 42 -9.40 43.26 -2.87
C PRO A 42 -8.14 43.59 -2.08
N VAL A 43 -8.07 44.84 -1.62
CA VAL A 43 -7.04 45.34 -0.70
C VAL A 43 -7.11 44.50 0.58
N LEU A 44 -6.21 43.54 0.70
CA LEU A 44 -5.98 42.80 1.94
C LEU A 44 -5.52 43.80 3.00
N ALA A 45 -6.40 44.05 3.97
CA ALA A 45 -6.06 44.75 5.19
C ALA A 45 -4.95 43.97 5.92
N ARG A 46 -3.72 44.47 5.80
CA ARG A 46 -2.52 44.01 6.49
C ARG A 46 -2.68 44.25 7.98
N GLN A 47 -3.30 43.31 8.70
CA GLN A 47 -3.37 43.35 10.14
C GLN A 47 -1.98 43.00 10.72
N LYS A 48 -1.19 44.04 11.04
CA LYS A 48 0.04 43.94 11.83
C LYS A 48 -0.32 43.46 13.25
N SER A 49 -0.43 42.15 13.46
CA SER A 49 -0.35 41.56 14.80
C SER A 49 1.12 41.36 15.17
N ARG A 50 1.75 42.45 15.62
CA ARG A 50 3.12 42.45 16.14
C ARG A 50 3.04 42.24 17.66
N GLY A 51 3.63 41.13 18.13
CA GLY A 51 4.36 41.09 19.38
C GLY A 51 3.60 40.71 20.66
N ARG A 52 3.50 39.40 20.95
CA ARG A 52 3.57 38.95 22.36
C ARG A 52 4.04 37.51 22.62
N ASN A 53 4.11 36.62 21.64
CA ASN A 53 4.49 35.21 21.89
C ASN A 53 5.98 34.86 21.76
N HIS A 54 6.86 35.82 21.43
CA HIS A 54 8.29 35.53 21.25
C HIS A 54 9.06 35.31 22.58
N ARG A 55 8.52 35.77 23.72
CA ARG A 55 9.17 35.61 25.03
C ARG A 55 8.95 34.23 25.66
N PHE A 56 7.85 33.54 25.32
CA PHE A 56 7.56 32.21 25.85
C PHE A 56 8.36 31.12 25.12
N ARG A 57 8.48 31.20 23.78
CA ARG A 57 9.32 30.28 22.99
C ARG A 57 10.80 30.32 23.36
N ARG A 58 11.35 31.50 23.74
CA ARG A 58 12.74 31.58 24.22
C ARG A 58 12.95 30.90 25.58
N ARG A 59 11.94 30.87 26.46
CA ARG A 59 12.08 30.21 27.76
C ARG A 59 11.99 28.68 27.65
N CYS A 60 11.12 28.14 26.80
CA CYS A 60 11.06 26.70 26.57
C CYS A 60 12.31 26.15 25.86
N LEU A 61 12.89 26.89 24.91
CA LEU A 61 14.14 26.50 24.25
C LEU A 61 15.34 26.46 25.21
N VAL A 62 15.42 27.40 26.17
CA VAL A 62 16.49 27.41 27.18
C VAL A 62 16.35 26.22 28.15
N VAL A 63 15.13 25.88 28.56
CA VAL A 63 14.90 24.72 29.46
C VAL A 63 15.16 23.39 28.74
N ALA A 64 14.71 23.24 27.49
CA ALA A 64 14.96 22.03 26.71
C ALA A 64 16.45 21.84 26.40
N SER A 65 17.18 22.92 26.10
CA SER A 65 18.63 22.92 25.95
C SER A 65 19.35 22.48 27.23
N GLY A 66 18.91 22.97 28.41
CA GLY A 66 19.49 22.56 29.69
C GLY A 66 19.31 21.08 29.99
N ALA A 67 18.12 20.52 29.71
CA ALA A 67 17.84 19.10 29.91
C ALA A 67 18.67 18.20 28.97
N LEU A 68 18.79 18.58 27.70
CA LEU A 68 19.60 17.83 26.72
C LEU A 68 21.09 17.83 27.12
N ASN A 69 21.61 18.98 27.55
CA ASN A 69 23.00 19.08 28.02
C ASN A 69 23.23 18.24 29.29
N CYS A 70 22.27 18.15 30.21
CA CYS A 70 22.40 17.28 31.39
C CYS A 70 22.45 15.79 30.99
N VAL A 71 21.61 15.35 30.04
CA VAL A 71 21.62 13.96 29.56
C VAL A 71 22.93 13.63 28.85
N LEU A 72 23.42 14.54 28.00
CA LEU A 72 24.72 14.38 27.34
C LEU A 72 25.89 14.32 28.33
N LEU A 73 25.84 15.13 29.39
CA LEU A 73 26.87 15.12 30.43
C LEU A 73 26.87 13.81 31.23
N VAL A 74 25.69 13.26 31.55
CA VAL A 74 25.57 11.95 32.21
C VAL A 74 26.09 10.82 31.32
N LEU A 75 25.77 10.84 30.02
CA LEU A 75 26.31 9.88 29.06
C LEU A 75 27.83 9.98 28.93
N LEU A 76 28.37 11.20 28.88
CA LEU A 76 29.82 11.44 28.82
C LEU A 76 30.53 10.94 30.08
N ILE A 77 29.96 11.17 31.28
CA ILE A 77 30.46 10.61 32.53
C ILE A 77 30.39 9.07 32.51
N HIS A 78 29.35 8.50 31.91
CA HIS A 78 29.22 7.04 31.81
C HIS A 78 30.27 6.43 30.88
N ILE A 79 30.59 7.09 29.76
CA ILE A 79 31.65 6.69 28.83
C ILE A 79 33.02 6.82 29.50
N LEU A 80 33.29 7.94 30.18
CA LEU A 80 34.56 8.17 30.87
C LEU A 80 34.77 7.25 32.09
N ARG A 81 33.69 6.77 32.72
CA ARG A 81 33.77 5.76 33.79
C ARG A 81 33.97 4.33 33.27
N HIS A 82 33.78 4.10 31.98
CA HIS A 82 33.91 2.77 31.37
C HIS A 82 35.26 2.54 30.66
N GLU A 83 36.21 3.50 30.77
CA GLU A 83 37.61 3.21 30.49
C GLU A 83 38.17 2.32 31.61
N GLU A 84 37.94 1.01 31.47
CA GLU A 84 38.83 0.04 32.10
C GLU A 84 40.24 0.25 31.53
N PRO A 85 41.27 0.29 32.38
CA PRO A 85 42.64 0.39 31.91
C PRO A 85 42.93 -0.84 31.05
N LEU A 86 43.24 -0.61 29.77
CA LEU A 86 43.86 -1.60 28.90
C LEU A 86 45.15 -2.07 29.59
N SER A 87 45.03 -3.19 30.30
CA SER A 87 46.13 -3.92 30.87
C SER A 87 47.14 -4.21 29.76
N GLU A 88 48.30 -3.61 29.92
CA GLU A 88 49.53 -3.92 29.22
C GLU A 88 49.86 -5.39 29.51
N VAL A 89 49.43 -6.29 28.61
CA VAL A 89 49.74 -7.71 28.69
C VAL A 89 51.16 -7.92 28.18
N ASP A 90 52.00 -8.30 29.13
CA ASP A 90 53.38 -8.72 28.94
C ASP A 90 53.54 -9.69 27.76
N ARG A 91 54.44 -9.32 26.85
CA ARG A 91 55.01 -10.19 25.82
C ARG A 91 55.94 -11.21 26.47
N VAL A 92 55.38 -12.30 26.99
CA VAL A 92 56.12 -13.52 27.28
C VAL A 92 55.78 -14.55 26.21
N GLY A 93 56.82 -15.07 25.55
CA GLY A 93 56.74 -15.92 24.37
C GLY A 93 55.77 -17.09 24.50
N GLN A 94 54.57 -16.92 23.95
CA GLN A 94 53.70 -18.04 23.60
C GLN A 94 54.07 -18.53 22.21
N LYS A 95 54.48 -19.80 22.17
CA LYS A 95 54.56 -20.61 20.95
C LYS A 95 53.29 -20.40 20.12
N PRO A 96 53.39 -20.42 18.77
CA PRO A 96 52.23 -20.31 17.91
C PRO A 96 51.21 -21.36 18.33
N ILE A 97 50.16 -20.93 19.00
CA ILE A 97 48.95 -21.72 19.16
C ILE A 97 48.47 -21.87 17.72
N LEU A 98 48.59 -23.08 17.19
CA LEU A 98 47.83 -23.50 16.02
C LEU A 98 46.39 -23.07 16.30
N VAL A 99 45.98 -21.96 15.68
CA VAL A 99 44.58 -21.57 15.62
C VAL A 99 43.96 -22.67 14.78
N VAL A 100 43.55 -23.74 15.46
CA VAL A 100 42.69 -24.76 14.91
C VAL A 100 41.46 -23.96 14.51
N ASP A 101 41.30 -23.73 13.20
CA ASP A 101 40.13 -23.08 12.65
C ASP A 101 38.93 -23.67 13.38
N PRO A 102 38.13 -22.87 14.12
CA PRO A 102 37.03 -23.40 14.88
C PRO A 102 36.18 -24.16 13.88
N VAL A 103 36.10 -25.48 14.07
CA VAL A 103 35.37 -26.39 13.19
C VAL A 103 33.98 -25.80 13.04
N LYS A 104 33.73 -25.18 11.88
CA LYS A 104 32.46 -24.53 11.57
C LYS A 104 31.43 -25.64 11.62
N ARG A 105 30.70 -25.75 12.73
CA ARG A 105 29.60 -26.70 12.83
C ARG A 105 28.66 -26.39 11.67
N PRO A 106 28.24 -27.40 10.90
CA PRO A 106 27.28 -27.17 9.83
C PRO A 106 26.06 -26.48 10.43
N VAL A 107 25.76 -25.27 9.96
CA VAL A 107 24.57 -24.54 10.37
C VAL A 107 23.38 -25.34 9.86
N GLN A 108 22.70 -26.03 10.77
CA GLN A 108 21.53 -26.83 10.44
C GLN A 108 20.36 -25.94 10.04
N ALA A 109 19.51 -26.47 9.18
CA ALA A 109 18.25 -25.86 8.83
C ALA A 109 17.42 -25.58 10.10
N VAL A 110 16.74 -24.44 10.13
CA VAL A 110 15.91 -24.03 11.27
C VAL A 110 14.53 -24.67 11.13
N ASP A 111 14.07 -25.31 12.20
CA ASP A 111 12.70 -25.81 12.29
C ASP A 111 11.70 -24.66 12.31
N PRO A 112 10.50 -24.82 11.70
CA PRO A 112 9.47 -23.80 11.73
C PRO A 112 9.07 -23.46 13.17
N ASP A 113 8.90 -22.18 13.46
CA ASP A 113 8.31 -21.75 14.73
C ASP A 113 6.90 -22.36 14.85
N PRO A 114 6.58 -23.07 15.97
CA PRO A 114 5.28 -23.72 16.16
C PRO A 114 4.07 -22.80 15.97
N ARG A 115 4.26 -21.48 16.11
CA ARG A 115 3.21 -20.47 15.88
C ARG A 115 2.74 -20.40 14.43
N PHE A 116 3.54 -20.86 13.47
CA PHE A 116 3.20 -20.86 12.04
C PHE A 116 2.64 -22.19 11.53
N GLY A 117 2.50 -23.18 12.42
CA GLY A 117 2.03 -24.53 12.09
C GLY A 117 3.16 -25.56 12.09
N ARG A 118 2.83 -26.78 11.67
CA ARG A 118 3.77 -27.88 11.56
C ARG A 118 4.18 -28.08 10.11
N CYS A 119 5.46 -28.33 9.86
CA CYS A 119 5.93 -28.81 8.56
C CYS A 119 5.38 -30.23 8.35
N LEU A 120 4.57 -30.41 7.31
CA LEU A 120 4.04 -31.73 6.93
C LEU A 120 4.88 -32.38 5.83
N ARG A 121 5.39 -31.57 4.90
CA ARG A 121 6.17 -32.06 3.74
C ARG A 121 7.19 -31.01 3.32
N ASN A 122 8.46 -31.41 3.28
CA ASN A 122 9.52 -30.57 2.76
C ASN A 122 9.42 -30.43 1.23
N ALA A 123 9.90 -29.31 0.70
CA ALA A 123 10.06 -29.10 -0.73
C ALA A 123 11.01 -30.15 -1.32
N THR A 124 10.65 -30.65 -2.51
CA THR A 124 11.58 -31.44 -3.32
C THR A 124 12.15 -30.51 -4.38
N TRP A 125 13.47 -30.30 -4.32
CA TRP A 125 14.17 -29.45 -5.27
C TRP A 125 14.37 -30.16 -6.61
N SER A 126 13.97 -29.51 -7.69
CA SER A 126 14.41 -29.85 -9.05
C SER A 126 15.44 -28.84 -9.50
N ASN A 127 16.61 -29.30 -9.95
CA ASN A 127 17.61 -28.42 -10.55
C ASN A 127 17.00 -27.72 -11.77
N ALA A 128 17.01 -26.40 -11.78
CA ALA A 128 16.64 -25.67 -12.98
C ALA A 128 17.83 -25.67 -13.94
N GLU A 129 17.58 -25.70 -15.25
CA GLU A 129 18.65 -25.55 -16.22
C GLU A 129 19.36 -24.21 -15.97
N SER A 130 20.67 -24.28 -15.78
CA SER A 130 21.48 -23.10 -15.48
C SER A 130 21.57 -22.23 -16.74
N THR A 131 20.67 -21.26 -16.89
CA THR A 131 20.87 -20.18 -17.84
C THR A 131 21.95 -19.27 -17.27
N ALA A 132 23.17 -19.47 -17.73
CA ALA A 132 24.37 -18.75 -17.31
C ALA A 132 24.33 -17.29 -17.80
N THR A 133 23.43 -16.47 -17.27
CA THR A 133 23.31 -15.07 -17.66
C THR A 133 22.77 -14.26 -16.49
N GLU A 134 23.59 -13.29 -16.08
CA GLU A 134 23.26 -12.12 -15.26
C GLU A 134 23.21 -12.29 -13.72
N ALA A 135 24.12 -11.57 -13.06
CA ALA A 135 24.15 -11.22 -11.62
C ALA A 135 24.82 -12.17 -10.61
N GLY A 136 25.84 -12.95 -11.02
CA GLY A 136 26.74 -13.61 -10.06
C GLY A 136 26.09 -14.69 -9.17
N PHE A 137 24.93 -15.21 -9.57
CA PHE A 137 24.39 -16.48 -9.09
C PHE A 137 24.68 -17.56 -10.12
N TYR A 138 25.14 -18.73 -9.68
CA TYR A 138 25.60 -19.80 -10.59
C TYR A 138 24.59 -20.93 -10.72
N SER A 139 23.62 -21.00 -9.81
CA SER A 139 22.66 -22.10 -9.76
C SER A 139 21.28 -21.61 -9.34
N SER A 140 20.27 -22.34 -9.80
CA SER A 140 18.89 -22.16 -9.41
C SER A 140 18.22 -23.50 -9.17
N SER A 141 17.28 -23.52 -8.24
CA SER A 141 16.46 -24.70 -7.95
C SER A 141 15.00 -24.29 -7.90
N ASN A 142 14.13 -25.19 -8.35
CA ASN A 142 12.70 -24.98 -8.37
C ASN A 142 12.01 -25.95 -7.40
N ALA A 143 10.92 -25.50 -6.81
CA ALA A 143 9.97 -26.32 -6.07
C ALA A 143 8.55 -25.85 -6.42
N SER A 144 7.57 -26.76 -6.30
CA SER A 144 6.17 -26.40 -6.52
C SER A 144 5.26 -27.07 -5.50
N PHE A 145 4.17 -26.37 -5.19
CA PHE A 145 3.11 -26.86 -4.32
C PHE A 145 1.75 -26.61 -4.98
N LEU A 146 0.87 -27.59 -4.86
CA LEU A 146 -0.53 -27.49 -5.28
C LEU A 146 -1.41 -27.41 -4.04
N PHE A 147 -2.32 -26.45 -4.02
CA PHE A 147 -3.33 -26.36 -2.98
C PHE A 147 -4.47 -27.31 -3.28
N PRO A 148 -4.95 -28.07 -2.28
CA PRO A 148 -5.98 -29.08 -2.50
C PRO A 148 -7.35 -28.49 -2.84
N ASP A 149 -7.62 -27.27 -2.37
CA ASP A 149 -8.88 -26.56 -2.59
C ASP A 149 -8.62 -25.05 -2.71
N SER A 150 -9.36 -24.42 -3.61
CA SER A 150 -9.46 -22.95 -3.76
C SER A 150 -10.16 -22.26 -2.58
N ALA A 151 -11.04 -22.96 -1.86
CA ALA A 151 -11.81 -22.38 -0.76
C ALA A 151 -11.02 -22.29 0.56
N SER A 152 -9.98 -23.11 0.72
CA SER A 152 -9.15 -23.11 1.92
C SER A 152 -8.35 -21.81 2.04
N PRO A 153 -8.25 -21.23 3.26
CA PRO A 153 -7.36 -20.10 3.49
C PRO A 153 -5.92 -20.46 3.14
N MET A 154 -5.30 -19.64 2.30
CA MET A 154 -3.91 -19.80 1.90
C MET A 154 -3.03 -18.88 2.74
N TYR A 155 -1.90 -19.38 3.19
CA TYR A 155 -0.90 -18.52 3.83
C TYR A 155 0.53 -18.78 3.35
N LEU A 156 1.32 -17.72 3.26
CA LEU A 156 2.75 -17.78 2.96
C LEU A 156 3.53 -17.07 4.07
N VAL A 157 4.56 -17.71 4.60
CA VAL A 157 5.39 -17.13 5.66
C VAL A 157 6.86 -17.34 5.37
N SER A 158 7.68 -16.39 5.82
CA SER A 158 9.13 -16.52 5.78
C SER A 158 9.77 -16.09 7.09
N GLN A 159 10.80 -16.81 7.51
CA GLN A 159 11.60 -16.51 8.70
C GLN A 159 13.09 -16.70 8.43
N GLY A 160 13.89 -15.81 8.99
CA GLY A 160 15.36 -15.87 8.96
C GLY A 160 16.00 -14.79 8.12
N ALA A 161 17.32 -14.70 8.18
CA ALA A 161 18.10 -13.64 7.58
C ALA A 161 18.29 -13.80 6.06
N LEU A 162 18.11 -15.01 5.55
CA LEU A 162 18.33 -15.35 4.15
C LEU A 162 17.01 -15.51 3.38
N SER A 163 15.86 -15.43 4.03
CA SER A 163 14.55 -15.58 3.41
C SER A 163 14.07 -14.25 2.83
N GLY A 164 14.78 -13.74 1.81
CA GLY A 164 14.43 -12.51 1.09
C GLY A 164 14.20 -12.76 -0.39
N GLY A 165 13.40 -11.91 -1.03
CA GLY A 165 13.04 -12.16 -2.43
C GLY A 165 11.89 -11.31 -2.97
N THR A 166 11.15 -11.88 -3.91
CA THR A 166 9.95 -11.30 -4.51
C THR A 166 8.84 -12.34 -4.56
N ILE A 167 7.59 -11.91 -4.31
CA ILE A 167 6.39 -12.70 -4.57
C ILE A 167 5.56 -12.01 -5.66
N HIS A 168 5.22 -12.78 -6.68
CA HIS A 168 4.31 -12.40 -7.73
C HIS A 168 2.98 -13.16 -7.57
N ILE A 169 1.87 -12.43 -7.65
CA ILE A 169 0.53 -13.01 -7.56
C ILE A 169 -0.17 -12.77 -8.90
N HIS A 170 -0.51 -13.85 -9.58
CA HIS A 170 -1.05 -13.83 -10.93
C HIS A 170 -2.37 -14.60 -11.02
N PRO A 171 -3.33 -14.11 -11.83
CA PRO A 171 -4.44 -14.95 -12.25
C PRO A 171 -3.92 -16.02 -13.21
N SER A 172 -4.57 -17.18 -13.24
CA SER A 172 -4.25 -18.27 -14.14
C SER A 172 -5.54 -18.88 -14.69
N SER A 173 -5.72 -18.82 -16.01
CA SER A 173 -6.84 -19.48 -16.69
C SER A 173 -6.57 -20.95 -17.00
N SER A 174 -5.31 -21.39 -16.91
CA SER A 174 -4.89 -22.76 -17.20
C SER A 174 -4.89 -23.67 -15.97
N ASP A 175 -4.74 -23.10 -14.77
CA ASP A 175 -4.69 -23.87 -13.53
C ASP A 175 -6.11 -24.11 -12.99
N SER A 176 -6.39 -25.34 -12.55
CA SER A 176 -7.67 -25.69 -11.89
C SER A 176 -7.64 -25.49 -10.38
N VAL A 177 -6.45 -25.43 -9.78
CA VAL A 177 -6.23 -25.25 -8.34
C VAL A 177 -5.14 -24.21 -8.10
N PRO A 178 -5.14 -23.49 -6.96
CA PRO A 178 -4.06 -22.59 -6.64
C PRO A 178 -2.71 -23.32 -6.61
N ARG A 179 -1.71 -22.69 -7.22
CA ARG A 179 -0.38 -23.28 -7.40
C ARG A 179 0.68 -22.27 -6.99
N VAL A 180 1.64 -22.73 -6.20
CA VAL A 180 2.81 -21.94 -5.83
C VAL A 180 4.03 -22.55 -6.47
N GLU A 181 4.72 -21.78 -7.30
CA GLU A 181 6.05 -22.10 -7.79
C GLU A 181 7.08 -21.27 -7.02
N LEU A 182 8.17 -21.91 -6.61
CA LEU A 182 9.29 -21.26 -5.97
C LEU A 182 10.52 -21.50 -6.82
N ASN A 183 11.21 -20.42 -7.16
CA ASN A 183 12.56 -20.43 -7.71
C ASN A 183 13.50 -19.84 -6.66
N VAL A 184 14.61 -20.50 -6.38
CA VAL A 184 15.66 -19.96 -5.52
C VAL A 184 16.96 -19.88 -6.30
N ARG A 185 17.58 -18.71 -6.29
CA ARG A 185 18.91 -18.49 -6.88
C ARG A 185 19.95 -18.47 -5.77
N TYR A 186 21.07 -19.15 -6.02
CA TYR A 186 22.15 -19.30 -5.05
C TYR A 186 23.52 -19.46 -5.73
N ARG A 187 24.59 -19.27 -4.95
CA ARG A 187 25.99 -19.40 -5.41
C ARG A 187 26.61 -20.77 -5.14
N SER A 188 26.20 -21.42 -4.06
CA SER A 188 26.72 -22.71 -3.63
C SER A 188 25.59 -23.57 -3.08
N ALA A 189 25.56 -24.86 -3.43
CA ALA A 189 24.53 -25.80 -2.98
C ALA A 189 24.46 -25.89 -1.44
N HIS A 190 25.60 -25.75 -0.75
CA HIS A 190 25.63 -25.72 0.71
C HIS A 190 24.77 -24.58 1.30
N VAL A 191 24.61 -23.46 0.59
CA VAL A 191 23.78 -22.34 1.06
C VAL A 191 22.31 -22.71 0.95
N LEU A 192 21.92 -23.41 -0.12
CA LEU A 192 20.56 -23.92 -0.31
C LEU A 192 20.19 -24.91 0.81
N ASP A 193 21.11 -25.76 1.23
CA ASP A 193 20.89 -26.72 2.32
C ASP A 193 20.56 -26.07 3.68
N ARG A 194 20.81 -24.76 3.82
CA ARG A 194 20.43 -24.00 5.03
C ARG A 194 18.98 -23.54 5.00
N ALA A 195 18.32 -23.56 3.84
CA ALA A 195 16.91 -23.20 3.73
C ALA A 195 16.03 -24.44 3.85
N ASN A 196 15.04 -24.36 4.73
CA ASN A 196 13.96 -25.33 4.81
C ASN A 196 12.71 -24.70 4.20
N ILE A 197 12.17 -25.33 3.16
CA ILE A 197 10.88 -24.93 2.60
C ILE A 197 9.92 -26.06 2.84
N CYS A 198 8.75 -25.74 3.36
CA CYS A 198 7.78 -26.76 3.69
C CYS A 198 6.35 -26.36 3.38
N TRP A 199 5.57 -27.38 3.06
CA TRP A 199 4.13 -27.37 3.12
C TRP A 199 3.69 -27.42 4.59
N MET A 200 2.77 -26.53 4.93
CA MET A 200 2.31 -26.36 6.30
C MET A 200 0.78 -26.33 6.36
N GLU A 201 0.27 -26.70 7.53
CA GLU A 201 -1.14 -26.61 7.87
C GLU A 201 -1.29 -25.96 9.25
N HIS A 202 -2.20 -25.00 9.35
CA HIS A 202 -2.50 -24.29 10.59
C HIS A 202 -3.96 -23.85 10.61
N ASN A 203 -4.75 -24.36 11.56
CA ASN A 203 -6.16 -24.00 11.74
C ASN A 203 -6.98 -24.03 10.44
N GLU A 204 -6.94 -25.16 9.72
CA GLU A 204 -7.63 -25.36 8.41
C GLU A 204 -7.07 -24.51 7.26
N ALA A 205 -6.08 -23.66 7.51
CA ALA A 205 -5.33 -22.98 6.48
C ALA A 205 -4.19 -23.87 5.98
N ALA A 206 -4.00 -23.88 4.66
CA ALA A 206 -2.86 -24.52 4.01
C ALA A 206 -1.85 -23.45 3.60
N GLY A 207 -0.56 -23.78 3.63
CA GLY A 207 0.44 -22.76 3.34
C GLY A 207 1.82 -23.28 2.99
N VAL A 208 2.67 -22.34 2.60
CA VAL A 208 4.08 -22.57 2.30
C VAL A 208 4.94 -21.70 3.21
N GLY A 209 5.90 -22.32 3.87
CA GLY A 209 6.84 -21.64 4.75
C GLY A 209 8.27 -21.70 4.22
N ILE A 210 9.01 -20.59 4.33
CA ILE A 210 10.44 -20.49 4.01
C ILE A 210 11.21 -20.16 5.30
N PHE A 211 12.04 -21.09 5.76
CA PHE A 211 12.78 -20.95 7.00
C PHE A 211 14.28 -20.99 6.72
N THR A 212 14.99 -19.97 7.18
CA THR A 212 16.43 -19.83 7.05
C THR A 212 17.05 -19.48 8.41
N PRO A 213 18.37 -19.65 8.60
CA PRO A 213 19.02 -19.29 9.85
C PRO A 213 18.84 -17.81 10.21
N ALA A 214 18.83 -17.53 11.51
CA ALA A 214 18.98 -16.17 12.02
C ALA A 214 20.32 -15.56 11.55
N PRO A 215 20.48 -14.22 11.58
CA PRO A 215 21.77 -13.61 11.28
C PRO A 215 22.86 -14.19 12.21
N PHE A 216 24.01 -14.54 11.68
CA PHE A 216 25.13 -15.08 12.46
C PHE A 216 26.47 -14.52 11.99
N ASP A 217 27.46 -14.53 12.88
CA ASP A 217 28.81 -14.05 12.59
C ASP A 217 29.46 -14.87 11.48
N GLY A 218 29.95 -14.18 10.44
CA GLY A 218 30.57 -14.81 9.28
C GLY A 218 29.63 -15.13 8.12
N GLN A 219 28.37 -14.66 8.17
CA GLN A 219 27.51 -14.61 6.99
C GLN A 219 28.15 -13.69 5.93
N THR A 220 28.43 -14.23 4.76
CA THR A 220 29.05 -13.51 3.66
C THR A 220 28.01 -13.18 2.58
N PRO A 221 28.28 -12.20 1.70
CA PRO A 221 27.44 -11.99 0.51
C PRO A 221 27.32 -13.23 -0.39
N ALA A 222 28.22 -14.22 -0.26
CA ALA A 222 28.12 -15.48 -0.99
C ALA A 222 27.06 -16.43 -0.43
N ASP A 223 26.60 -16.22 0.81
CA ASP A 223 25.54 -16.99 1.46
C ASP A 223 24.13 -16.49 1.12
N ARG A 224 23.99 -15.54 0.18
CA ARG A 224 22.70 -14.97 -0.20
C ARG A 224 21.84 -16.00 -0.95
N LEU A 225 20.61 -16.16 -0.48
CA LEU A 225 19.52 -16.80 -1.20
C LEU A 225 18.61 -15.69 -1.75
N ASP A 226 18.15 -15.87 -2.98
CA ASP A 226 17.21 -14.95 -3.62
C ASP A 226 16.00 -15.74 -4.10
N PHE A 227 14.88 -15.56 -3.40
CA PHE A 227 13.65 -16.31 -3.64
C PHE A 227 12.73 -15.55 -4.60
N THR A 228 12.20 -16.25 -5.59
CA THR A 228 11.09 -15.77 -6.42
C THR A 228 9.92 -16.72 -6.23
N ILE A 229 8.83 -16.22 -5.67
CA ILE A 229 7.60 -16.96 -5.43
C ILE A 229 6.58 -16.52 -6.48
N SER A 230 6.02 -17.45 -7.24
CA SER A 230 4.92 -17.19 -8.16
C SER A 230 3.67 -17.92 -7.68
N LEU A 231 2.69 -17.17 -7.20
CA LEU A 231 1.38 -17.69 -6.80
C LEU A 231 0.40 -17.51 -7.97
N PHE A 232 -0.04 -18.63 -8.53
CA PHE A 232 -1.04 -18.70 -9.59
C PHE A 232 -2.40 -19.04 -8.99
N LEU A 233 -3.37 -18.15 -9.22
CA LEU A 233 -4.74 -18.29 -8.73
C LEU A 233 -5.69 -18.58 -9.91
N PRO A 234 -6.39 -19.73 -9.90
CA PRO A 234 -7.37 -20.06 -10.92
C PRO A 234 -8.40 -18.95 -11.11
N THR A 235 -8.70 -18.63 -12.37
CA THR A 235 -9.82 -17.77 -12.75
C THR A 235 -10.81 -18.54 -13.60
N THR A 236 -12.10 -18.36 -13.33
CA THR A 236 -13.19 -19.05 -14.04
C THR A 236 -14.12 -18.03 -14.69
N GLU A 237 -14.52 -18.28 -15.94
CA GLU A 237 -15.41 -17.37 -16.68
C GLU A 237 -16.84 -17.33 -16.13
N SER A 238 -17.30 -18.42 -15.51
CA SER A 238 -18.70 -18.58 -15.08
C SER A 238 -19.02 -17.94 -13.72
N THR A 239 -18.05 -17.93 -12.80
CA THR A 239 -18.23 -17.50 -11.42
C THR A 239 -16.93 -16.86 -10.95
N LEU A 240 -17.00 -15.70 -10.30
CA LEU A 240 -15.80 -15.05 -9.76
C LEU A 240 -15.32 -15.85 -8.52
N PRO A 241 -14.15 -16.52 -8.59
CA PRO A 241 -13.65 -17.29 -7.45
C PRO A 241 -13.28 -16.34 -6.30
N ILE A 242 -13.53 -16.81 -5.08
CA ILE A 242 -13.32 -16.05 -3.85
C ILE A 242 -12.19 -16.70 -3.05
N TYR A 243 -11.14 -15.93 -2.78
CA TYR A 243 -9.96 -16.42 -2.08
C TYR A 243 -9.74 -15.76 -0.72
N ASN A 244 -9.06 -16.50 0.16
CA ASN A 244 -8.50 -16.00 1.40
C ASN A 244 -6.98 -16.14 1.32
N LEU A 245 -6.25 -15.04 1.38
CA LEU A 245 -4.80 -15.03 1.27
C LEU A 245 -4.17 -14.21 2.38
N GLU A 246 -3.26 -14.83 3.15
CA GLU A 246 -2.40 -14.16 4.11
C GLU A 246 -0.93 -14.35 3.75
N THR A 247 -0.13 -13.28 3.77
CA THR A 247 1.32 -13.37 3.64
C THR A 247 1.99 -12.66 4.80
N ASN A 248 3.04 -13.29 5.33
CA ASN A 248 3.96 -12.71 6.29
C ASN A 248 5.39 -12.93 5.80
N LEU A 249 5.83 -12.02 4.92
CA LEU A 249 7.06 -12.13 4.16
C LEU A 249 7.90 -10.86 4.37
N PRO A 250 8.58 -10.67 5.52
CA PRO A 250 9.18 -9.40 5.92
C PRO A 250 10.21 -8.82 4.93
N SER A 251 10.90 -9.69 4.21
CA SER A 251 11.97 -9.33 3.27
C SER A 251 11.59 -9.61 1.81
N PHE A 252 10.29 -9.59 1.48
CA PHE A 252 9.80 -9.83 0.13
C PHE A 252 9.09 -8.62 -0.46
N THR A 253 9.43 -8.31 -1.71
CA THR A 253 8.63 -7.42 -2.56
C THR A 253 7.35 -8.13 -2.96
N HIS A 254 6.19 -7.50 -2.77
CA HIS A 254 4.92 -8.02 -3.26
C HIS A 254 4.55 -7.34 -4.56
N SER A 255 4.29 -8.14 -5.60
CA SER A 255 3.82 -7.67 -6.90
C SER A 255 2.52 -8.38 -7.26
N LEU A 256 1.42 -7.62 -7.19
CA LEU A 256 0.09 -8.12 -7.55
C LEU A 256 -0.21 -7.71 -9.00
N GLY A 257 -0.53 -8.70 -9.83
CA GLY A 257 -0.98 -8.49 -11.20
C GLY A 257 -2.34 -7.79 -11.30
N SER A 258 -2.96 -7.84 -12.47
CA SER A 258 -4.34 -7.38 -12.66
C SER A 258 -5.28 -8.48 -12.19
N LEU A 259 -5.67 -8.44 -10.91
CA LEU A 259 -6.45 -9.50 -10.26
C LEU A 259 -7.95 -9.21 -10.25
N LYS A 260 -8.35 -7.93 -10.29
CA LYS A 260 -9.75 -7.52 -10.09
C LYS A 260 -10.75 -8.03 -11.13
N GLU A 261 -10.30 -8.39 -12.33
CA GLU A 261 -11.18 -8.82 -13.43
C GLU A 261 -11.53 -10.31 -13.35
N GLY A 262 -10.67 -11.11 -12.70
CA GLY A 262 -10.77 -12.57 -12.74
C GLY A 262 -11.00 -13.24 -11.39
N LEU A 263 -10.83 -12.52 -10.27
CA LEU A 263 -11.06 -13.06 -8.92
C LEU A 263 -11.39 -11.97 -7.88
N GLU A 264 -12.00 -12.39 -6.77
CA GLU A 264 -12.26 -11.57 -5.58
C GLU A 264 -11.54 -12.18 -4.38
N PHE A 265 -10.99 -11.35 -3.49
CA PHE A 265 -10.55 -11.82 -2.17
C PHE A 265 -11.62 -11.53 -1.13
N ASP A 266 -12.08 -12.52 -0.38
CA ASP A 266 -12.88 -12.25 0.83
C ASP A 266 -12.00 -11.63 1.92
N ARG A 267 -10.77 -12.16 2.05
CA ARG A 267 -9.74 -11.65 2.95
C ARG A 267 -8.38 -11.64 2.27
N LEU A 268 -7.75 -10.47 2.23
CA LEU A 268 -6.39 -10.26 1.73
C LEU A 268 -5.54 -9.60 2.80
N ILE A 269 -4.53 -10.31 3.30
CA ILE A 269 -3.57 -9.79 4.27
C ILE A 269 -2.17 -9.89 3.67
N LEU A 270 -1.51 -8.77 3.46
CA LEU A 270 -0.15 -8.71 2.95
C LEU A 270 0.74 -8.02 3.98
N LYS A 271 1.74 -8.72 4.49
CA LYS A 271 2.72 -8.17 5.44
C LYS A 271 4.12 -8.30 4.87
N SER A 272 4.79 -7.15 4.77
CA SER A 272 6.22 -7.02 4.52
C SER A 272 6.83 -6.14 5.64
N GLN A 273 8.13 -5.92 5.62
CA GLN A 273 8.81 -5.01 6.55
C GLN A 273 9.65 -3.99 5.80
N ASN A 274 10.49 -4.47 4.88
CA ASN A 274 11.52 -3.64 4.23
C ASN A 274 11.46 -3.68 2.71
N GLN A 275 10.36 -4.20 2.15
CA GLN A 275 10.19 -4.30 0.71
C GLN A 275 8.83 -3.75 0.28
N PRO A 276 8.73 -3.19 -0.94
CA PRO A 276 7.53 -2.53 -1.43
C PRO A 276 6.39 -3.51 -1.68
N ILE A 277 5.16 -2.99 -1.59
CA ILE A 277 3.96 -3.70 -1.99
C ILE A 277 3.33 -2.91 -3.14
N SER A 278 3.27 -3.52 -4.32
CA SER A 278 2.73 -2.92 -5.54
C SER A 278 1.56 -3.74 -6.07
N ALA A 279 0.46 -3.08 -6.44
CA ALA A 279 -0.71 -3.74 -7.02
C ALA A 279 -1.17 -3.05 -8.30
N LYS A 280 -1.15 -3.77 -9.44
CA LYS A 280 -1.72 -3.24 -10.68
C LYS A 280 -3.22 -3.00 -10.52
N SER A 281 -3.95 -4.01 -10.05
CA SER A 281 -5.34 -3.85 -9.60
C SER A 281 -5.79 -5.05 -8.78
N VAL A 282 -6.44 -4.82 -7.64
CA VAL A 282 -6.94 -5.90 -6.77
C VAL A 282 -8.29 -5.52 -6.16
N PHE A 283 -9.19 -6.51 -6.09
CA PHE A 283 -10.47 -6.38 -5.40
C PHE A 283 -10.50 -7.28 -4.17
N ALA A 284 -10.72 -6.68 -2.99
CA ALA A 284 -10.81 -7.42 -1.73
C ALA A 284 -11.99 -6.92 -0.88
N ARG A 285 -12.83 -7.81 -0.37
CA ARG A 285 -13.86 -7.44 0.60
C ARG A 285 -13.22 -6.89 1.87
N ASN A 286 -12.27 -7.62 2.45
CA ASN A 286 -11.46 -7.16 3.59
C ASN A 286 -9.97 -7.21 3.23
N GLY A 287 -9.32 -6.04 3.14
CA GLY A 287 -7.91 -5.91 2.80
C GLY A 287 -7.10 -5.30 3.95
N THR A 288 -5.93 -5.88 4.26
CA THR A 288 -4.93 -5.27 5.14
C THR A 288 -3.56 -5.42 4.50
N ILE A 289 -2.95 -4.30 4.15
CA ILE A 289 -1.67 -4.24 3.47
C ILE A 289 -0.73 -3.44 4.34
N GLN A 290 0.32 -4.09 4.82
CA GLN A 290 1.20 -3.55 5.83
C GLN A 290 2.67 -3.75 5.46
N THR A 291 3.44 -2.67 5.59
CA THR A 291 4.90 -2.71 5.58
C THR A 291 5.45 -1.74 6.62
N SER A 292 6.76 -1.67 6.83
CA SER A 292 7.36 -0.72 7.79
C SER A 292 8.13 0.38 7.07
N ASN A 293 8.97 0.00 6.10
CA ASN A 293 10.01 0.87 5.54
C ASN A 293 9.96 0.97 4.01
N SER A 294 8.83 0.61 3.39
CA SER A 294 8.72 0.59 1.93
C SER A 294 7.37 1.07 1.45
N PRO A 295 7.28 1.54 0.20
CA PRO A 295 6.06 2.14 -0.29
C PRO A 295 4.95 1.11 -0.49
N ILE A 296 3.71 1.59 -0.38
CA ILE A 296 2.52 0.87 -0.80
C ILE A 296 1.92 1.64 -1.97
N GLU A 297 1.88 1.00 -3.14
CA GLU A 297 1.50 1.64 -4.39
C GLU A 297 0.47 0.80 -5.15
N GLY A 298 -0.49 1.43 -5.82
CA GLY A 298 -1.35 0.71 -6.78
C GLY A 298 -2.84 1.06 -6.77
N SER A 299 -3.62 0.19 -7.42
CA SER A 299 -5.07 0.31 -7.49
C SER A 299 -5.76 -0.73 -6.61
N PHE A 300 -6.54 -0.26 -5.64
CA PHE A 300 -7.21 -1.09 -4.66
C PHE A 300 -8.72 -0.87 -4.71
N GLU A 301 -9.47 -1.96 -4.70
CA GLU A 301 -10.93 -1.93 -4.67
C GLU A 301 -11.43 -2.72 -3.46
N THR A 302 -12.38 -2.17 -2.72
CA THR A 302 -12.97 -2.87 -1.57
C THR A 302 -14.47 -2.68 -1.45
N SER A 303 -15.15 -3.68 -0.91
CA SER A 303 -16.58 -3.61 -0.61
C SER A 303 -16.94 -3.62 0.88
N ALA A 304 -15.96 -3.79 1.78
CA ALA A 304 -16.20 -3.71 3.23
C ALA A 304 -15.10 -2.94 3.96
N SER A 305 -13.85 -3.39 3.92
CA SER A 305 -12.75 -2.71 4.62
C SER A 305 -11.42 -2.80 3.88
N LEU A 306 -10.65 -1.70 3.90
CA LEU A 306 -9.27 -1.66 3.42
C LEU A 306 -8.39 -0.88 4.39
N SER A 307 -7.25 -1.45 4.77
CA SER A 307 -6.22 -0.79 5.56
C SER A 307 -4.88 -0.81 4.83
N LEU A 308 -4.31 0.36 4.54
CA LEU A 308 -2.96 0.52 3.99
C LEU A 308 -2.07 1.17 5.05
N ILE A 309 -1.08 0.44 5.53
CA ILE A 309 -0.29 0.83 6.70
C ILE A 309 1.20 0.72 6.41
N THR A 310 1.92 1.83 6.57
CA THR A 310 3.38 1.86 6.56
C THR A 310 3.88 2.79 7.66
N SER A 311 5.19 2.82 7.94
CA SER A 311 5.76 3.75 8.93
C SER A 311 6.62 4.82 8.26
N ASN A 312 7.51 4.42 7.37
CA ASN A 312 8.60 5.29 6.90
C ASN A 312 8.65 5.47 5.39
N ALA A 313 7.58 5.13 4.68
CA ALA A 313 7.54 5.18 3.23
C ALA A 313 6.16 5.61 2.71
N PRO A 314 6.08 6.09 1.45
CA PRO A 314 4.87 6.73 0.98
C PRO A 314 3.74 5.72 0.75
N ILE A 315 2.51 6.24 0.79
CA ILE A 315 1.33 5.55 0.26
C ILE A 315 0.88 6.37 -0.95
N ASP A 316 0.85 5.74 -2.12
CA ASP A 316 0.33 6.31 -3.37
C ASP A 316 -0.70 5.34 -3.97
N ALA A 317 -1.98 5.63 -3.75
CA ALA A 317 -3.04 4.67 -4.02
C ALA A 317 -4.28 5.26 -4.71
N SER A 318 -4.72 4.59 -5.77
CA SER A 318 -6.03 4.79 -6.39
C SER A 318 -7.05 3.81 -5.81
N ILE A 319 -8.03 4.31 -5.08
CA ILE A 319 -8.91 3.49 -4.24
C ILE A 319 -10.37 3.62 -4.67
N ASN A 320 -11.03 2.49 -4.90
CA ASN A 320 -12.47 2.41 -5.14
C ASN A 320 -13.17 1.75 -3.94
N LEU A 321 -13.98 2.53 -3.23
CA LEU A 321 -14.80 2.05 -2.12
C LEU A 321 -16.21 1.76 -2.62
N TYR A 322 -16.60 0.48 -2.65
CA TYR A 322 -17.95 0.06 -3.00
C TYR A 322 -18.79 -0.12 -1.75
N ASN A 323 -19.95 0.53 -1.74
CA ASN A 323 -20.98 0.27 -0.75
C ASN A 323 -22.08 -0.59 -1.38
N LYS A 324 -22.10 -1.88 -1.02
CA LYS A 324 -23.07 -2.85 -1.53
C LYS A 324 -24.44 -2.75 -0.87
N ASN A 325 -24.48 -2.26 0.37
CA ASN A 325 -25.68 -2.17 1.18
C ASN A 325 -25.71 -0.84 1.92
N ILE A 326 -26.79 -0.07 1.71
CA ILE A 326 -27.04 1.25 2.31
C ILE A 326 -27.01 1.25 3.86
N PHE A 327 -27.20 0.08 4.48
CA PHE A 327 -27.16 -0.10 5.92
C PHE A 327 -25.77 -0.42 6.45
N SER A 328 -24.86 -0.89 5.59
CA SER A 328 -23.45 -1.16 5.93
C SER A 328 -22.57 0.02 5.57
N GLU A 329 -21.42 0.10 6.22
CA GLU A 329 -20.40 1.13 6.01
C GLU A 329 -19.19 0.48 5.34
N THR A 330 -18.59 1.17 4.37
CA THR A 330 -17.32 0.76 3.76
C THR A 330 -16.20 1.57 4.40
N HIS A 331 -15.21 0.88 4.97
CA HIS A 331 -14.14 1.48 5.76
C HIS A 331 -12.84 1.56 4.98
N LEU A 332 -12.17 2.69 5.05
CA LEU A 332 -10.82 2.91 4.56
C LEU A 332 -9.95 3.49 5.68
N PHE A 333 -8.81 2.84 5.91
CA PHE A 333 -7.79 3.30 6.85
C PHE A 333 -6.45 3.44 6.13
N LEU A 334 -5.91 4.65 6.10
CA LEU A 334 -4.61 4.96 5.53
C LEU A 334 -3.71 5.48 6.64
N GLN A 335 -2.55 4.88 6.82
CA GLN A 335 -1.60 5.31 7.84
C GLN A 335 -0.16 5.23 7.35
N THR A 336 0.54 6.35 7.46
CA THR A 336 2.00 6.43 7.44
C THR A 336 2.46 7.31 8.61
N ARG A 337 3.76 7.41 8.89
CA ARG A 337 4.28 8.31 9.93
C ARG A 337 5.19 9.38 9.34
N ASN A 338 6.18 8.95 8.56
CA ASN A 338 7.31 9.78 8.16
C ASN A 338 7.44 9.94 6.64
N ALA A 339 6.39 9.66 5.87
CA ALA A 339 6.42 9.72 4.41
C ALA A 339 5.08 10.20 3.83
N GLN A 340 5.07 10.71 2.61
CA GLN A 340 3.89 11.30 1.99
C GLN A 340 2.72 10.31 1.91
N LEU A 341 1.50 10.82 2.13
CA LEU A 341 0.26 10.09 1.89
C LEU A 341 -0.48 10.81 0.77
N GLU A 342 -0.59 10.15 -0.38
CA GLU A 342 -1.32 10.63 -1.56
C GLU A 342 -2.34 9.58 -2.00
N SER A 343 -3.60 9.97 -2.15
CA SER A 343 -4.62 9.03 -2.58
C SER A 343 -5.81 9.68 -3.30
N ASP A 344 -6.23 9.03 -4.37
CA ASP A 344 -7.46 9.31 -5.10
C ASP A 344 -8.53 8.29 -4.71
N ILE A 345 -9.62 8.75 -4.09
CA ILE A 345 -10.61 7.88 -3.45
C ILE A 345 -11.98 8.07 -4.13
N ASN A 346 -12.38 7.09 -4.93
CA ASN A 346 -13.71 7.03 -5.51
C ASN A 346 -14.68 6.35 -4.55
N LEU A 347 -15.79 7.04 -4.25
CA LEU A 347 -16.90 6.44 -3.52
C LEU A 347 -17.90 5.93 -4.57
N LEU A 348 -18.30 4.67 -4.44
CA LEU A 348 -19.16 3.98 -5.41
C LEU A 348 -20.27 3.24 -4.67
N THR A 349 -21.47 3.21 -5.24
CA THR A 349 -22.60 2.43 -4.71
C THR A 349 -23.06 1.43 -5.75
N THR A 350 -23.43 0.23 -5.29
CA THR A 350 -24.09 -0.77 -6.15
C THR A 350 -25.60 -0.78 -5.97
N ALA A 351 -26.16 0.19 -5.24
CA ALA A 351 -27.60 0.35 -5.11
C ALA A 351 -28.21 0.62 -6.50
N ALA A 352 -29.39 0.05 -6.78
CA ALA A 352 -30.06 0.20 -8.07
C ALA A 352 -30.39 1.67 -8.42
N SER A 353 -30.51 2.55 -7.41
CA SER A 353 -30.68 3.99 -7.60
C SER A 353 -29.43 4.69 -8.13
N GLY A 354 -28.24 4.09 -8.00
CA GLY A 354 -26.96 4.78 -8.19
C GLY A 354 -26.69 5.89 -7.17
N GLU A 355 -27.48 5.96 -6.10
CA GLU A 355 -27.40 6.99 -5.06
C GLU A 355 -27.16 6.36 -3.67
N GLY A 356 -26.54 7.13 -2.78
CA GLY A 356 -26.35 6.76 -1.38
C GLY A 356 -25.02 6.06 -1.09
N GLY A 357 -25.05 5.25 -0.05
CA GLY A 357 -23.89 4.58 0.51
C GLY A 357 -23.28 5.31 1.71
N LYS A 358 -22.64 4.56 2.60
CA LYS A 358 -21.95 5.07 3.78
C LYS A 358 -20.48 4.71 3.72
N PHE A 359 -19.63 5.71 3.88
CA PHE A 359 -18.19 5.58 3.73
C PHE A 359 -17.51 6.20 4.94
N ILE A 360 -16.61 5.45 5.56
CA ILE A 360 -15.75 5.93 6.64
C ILE A 360 -14.32 5.91 6.14
N VAL A 361 -13.69 7.07 6.09
CA VAL A 361 -12.31 7.24 5.66
C VAL A 361 -11.52 7.85 6.80
N THR A 362 -10.45 7.18 7.20
CA THR A 362 -9.49 7.70 8.18
C THR A 362 -8.11 7.71 7.54
N ALA A 363 -7.44 8.86 7.59
CA ALA A 363 -6.10 9.03 7.03
C ALA A 363 -5.19 9.73 8.03
N GLN A 364 -4.03 9.15 8.30
CA GLN A 364 -3.11 9.64 9.31
C GLN A 364 -1.66 9.66 8.80
N THR A 365 -0.99 10.79 9.02
CA THR A 365 0.46 10.92 8.95
C THR A 365 0.96 11.82 10.10
N ALA A 366 2.27 11.88 10.35
CA ALA A 366 2.83 12.75 11.38
C ALA A 366 3.61 13.91 10.76
N ASP A 367 4.62 13.60 9.95
CA ASP A 367 5.68 14.55 9.60
C ASP A 367 5.75 14.89 8.12
N THR A 368 4.71 14.55 7.36
CA THR A 368 4.70 14.66 5.90
C THR A 368 3.36 15.10 5.31
N PRO A 369 3.35 15.58 4.05
CA PRO A 369 2.14 16.03 3.39
C PRO A 369 1.07 14.94 3.33
N LEU A 370 -0.18 15.36 3.56
CA LEU A 370 -1.38 14.56 3.37
C LEU A 370 -2.17 15.16 2.20
N VAL A 371 -2.32 14.40 1.13
CA VAL A 371 -2.98 14.80 -0.11
C VAL A 371 -4.07 13.78 -0.40
N MET A 372 -5.34 14.20 -0.39
CA MET A 372 -6.45 13.27 -0.65
C MET A 372 -7.53 13.87 -1.52
N SER A 373 -7.87 13.20 -2.61
CA SER A 373 -8.93 13.62 -3.51
C SER A 373 -10.10 12.64 -3.51
N PHE A 374 -11.31 13.17 -3.73
CA PHE A 374 -12.53 12.39 -3.91
C PHE A 374 -13.13 12.71 -5.30
N PRO A 375 -12.58 12.12 -6.38
CA PRO A 375 -12.96 12.52 -7.74
C PRO A 375 -14.37 12.05 -8.11
N ALA A 376 -14.85 10.94 -7.54
CA ALA A 376 -16.21 10.44 -7.72
C ALA A 376 -16.91 10.20 -6.37
N SER A 377 -18.21 10.53 -6.31
CA SER A 377 -19.08 10.20 -5.18
C SER A 377 -20.54 10.09 -5.61
N PRO A 378 -21.31 9.09 -5.15
CA PRO A 378 -22.72 8.98 -5.48
C PRO A 378 -23.49 10.14 -4.85
N ALA A 379 -24.56 10.59 -5.50
CA ALA A 379 -25.45 11.57 -4.88
C ALA A 379 -26.03 11.00 -3.57
N ARG A 380 -26.20 11.85 -2.55
CA ARG A 380 -26.72 11.47 -1.22
C ARG A 380 -25.89 10.42 -0.46
N SER A 381 -24.62 10.22 -0.84
CA SER A 381 -23.70 9.42 -0.04
C SER A 381 -23.38 10.12 1.29
N ILE A 382 -23.09 9.33 2.31
CA ILE A 382 -22.63 9.80 3.62
C ILE A 382 -21.15 9.50 3.70
N LEU A 383 -20.33 10.54 3.64
CA LEU A 383 -18.89 10.45 3.86
C LEU A 383 -18.56 10.94 5.27
N THR A 384 -17.96 10.06 6.08
CA THR A 384 -17.31 10.42 7.35
C THR A 384 -15.80 10.36 7.15
N LEU A 385 -15.14 11.51 7.11
CA LEU A 385 -13.71 11.65 6.90
C LEU A 385 -13.03 12.17 8.18
N ASP A 386 -12.02 11.47 8.69
CA ASP A 386 -11.07 11.99 9.68
C ASP A 386 -9.64 11.93 9.13
N ALA A 387 -9.10 13.09 8.78
CA ALA A 387 -7.79 13.24 8.15
C ALA A 387 -6.87 14.05 9.06
N GLN A 388 -5.70 13.52 9.39
CA GLN A 388 -4.77 14.17 10.31
C GLN A 388 -3.31 14.09 9.86
N THR A 389 -2.61 15.22 9.94
CA THR A 389 -1.14 15.32 9.97
C THR A 389 -0.69 16.18 11.15
N SER A 390 0.60 16.24 11.47
CA SER A 390 1.11 17.05 12.59
C SER A 390 1.97 18.22 12.12
N ASN A 391 3.02 17.94 11.34
CA ASN A 391 4.08 18.89 10.99
C ASN A 391 4.19 19.15 9.49
N SER A 392 3.08 19.03 8.77
CA SER A 392 3.07 19.15 7.32
C SER A 392 1.70 19.60 6.80
N PRO A 393 1.64 20.04 5.54
CA PRO A 393 0.40 20.51 4.96
C PRO A 393 -0.60 19.37 4.76
N ALA A 394 -1.88 19.71 4.83
CA ALA A 394 -2.97 18.83 4.47
C ALA A 394 -3.82 19.48 3.38
N ASP A 395 -3.87 18.85 2.21
CA ASP A 395 -4.69 19.27 1.08
C ASP A 395 -5.76 18.20 0.82
N VAL A 396 -7.04 18.58 0.89
CA VAL A 396 -8.19 17.67 0.73
C VAL A 396 -9.17 18.22 -0.30
N TRP A 397 -9.45 17.43 -1.34
CA TRP A 397 -10.38 17.78 -2.42
C TRP A 397 -11.65 16.94 -2.33
N LEU A 398 -12.75 17.53 -1.87
CA LEU A 398 -14.03 16.83 -1.79
C LEU A 398 -14.74 16.83 -3.14
N ASN A 399 -15.48 15.76 -3.43
CA ASN A 399 -16.36 15.72 -4.59
C ASN A 399 -17.43 16.82 -4.51
N THR A 400 -17.85 17.37 -5.66
CA THR A 400 -18.91 18.39 -5.69
C THR A 400 -20.23 17.88 -5.12
N ALA A 401 -20.53 16.58 -5.24
CA ALA A 401 -21.71 15.93 -4.67
C ALA A 401 -21.75 15.89 -3.13
N PHE A 402 -20.62 16.15 -2.45
CA PHE A 402 -20.55 16.15 -0.99
C PHE A 402 -21.57 17.13 -0.38
N GLU A 403 -22.36 16.63 0.56
CA GLU A 403 -23.28 17.39 1.40
C GLU A 403 -23.03 17.01 2.86
N GLY A 404 -22.68 17.99 3.69
CA GLY A 404 -22.21 17.67 5.02
C GLY A 404 -21.63 18.83 5.80
N GLU A 405 -21.28 18.54 7.05
CA GLU A 405 -20.54 19.44 7.91
C GLU A 405 -19.03 19.20 7.75
N PHE A 406 -18.25 20.25 7.89
CA PHE A 406 -16.81 20.13 7.94
C PHE A 406 -16.21 20.93 9.08
N THR A 407 -15.15 20.38 9.68
CA THR A 407 -14.37 20.97 10.75
C THR A 407 -12.89 20.89 10.38
N LEU A 408 -12.25 22.03 10.29
CA LEU A 408 -10.83 22.16 9.95
C LEU A 408 -10.11 22.76 11.14
N ALA A 409 -8.94 22.23 11.49
CA ALA A 409 -8.14 22.75 12.59
C ALA A 409 -6.67 22.85 12.15
N SER A 410 -6.14 24.06 12.15
CA SER A 410 -4.75 24.31 11.76
C SER A 410 -4.22 25.66 12.25
N SER A 411 -2.91 25.87 12.15
CA SER A 411 -2.30 27.19 12.29
C SER A 411 -2.76 28.16 11.20
N MET A 412 -3.03 27.63 10.00
CA MET A 412 -3.52 28.37 8.84
C MET A 412 -4.47 27.47 8.04
N VAL A 413 -5.69 27.96 7.79
CA VAL A 413 -6.74 27.23 7.07
C VAL A 413 -7.18 28.03 5.85
N PHE A 414 -7.26 27.37 4.71
CA PHE A 414 -7.87 27.87 3.47
C PHE A 414 -9.03 26.97 3.07
N VAL A 415 -10.16 27.60 2.72
CA VAL A 415 -11.31 26.92 2.15
C VAL A 415 -11.53 27.51 0.77
N ASP A 416 -11.30 26.70 -0.25
CA ASP A 416 -11.54 27.05 -1.65
C ASP A 416 -12.93 26.55 -2.06
N ARG A 417 -13.72 27.44 -2.66
CA ARG A 417 -15.07 27.13 -3.17
C ARG A 417 -14.94 26.93 -4.66
N ARG A 418 -15.00 25.68 -5.10
CA ARG A 418 -14.91 25.41 -6.53
C ARG A 418 -16.21 25.84 -7.21
N PRO A 419 -16.15 26.61 -8.32
CA PRO A 419 -17.33 26.96 -9.07
C PRO A 419 -18.00 25.68 -9.58
N PHE A 420 -19.30 25.57 -9.35
CA PHE A 420 -20.09 24.43 -9.76
C PHE A 420 -20.80 24.74 -11.08
N LEU A 421 -20.66 23.86 -12.08
CA LEU A 421 -21.08 24.11 -13.46
C LEU A 421 -22.56 23.81 -13.77
N ASP A 422 -23.35 23.20 -12.89
CA ASP A 422 -24.77 22.95 -13.16
C ASP A 422 -25.66 24.08 -12.57
N PRO A 423 -26.19 24.99 -13.41
CA PRO A 423 -26.99 26.13 -12.96
C PRO A 423 -28.32 25.73 -12.33
N ARG A 424 -28.79 24.47 -12.49
CA ARG A 424 -30.07 24.01 -11.97
C ARG A 424 -30.02 23.60 -10.49
N LYS A 425 -28.83 23.39 -9.92
CA LYS A 425 -28.65 23.05 -8.50
C LYS A 425 -27.86 24.14 -7.81
N LEU A 426 -28.52 24.93 -6.97
CA LEU A 426 -27.81 25.90 -6.12
C LEU A 426 -27.12 25.17 -4.97
N ARG A 427 -25.79 25.14 -5.01
CA ARG A 427 -24.95 24.71 -3.88
C ARG A 427 -24.64 25.90 -2.99
N SER A 428 -24.78 25.74 -1.69
CA SER A 428 -24.42 26.77 -0.70
C SER A 428 -23.35 26.22 0.23
N VAL A 429 -22.21 26.90 0.25
CA VAL A 429 -21.11 26.64 1.18
C VAL A 429 -21.07 27.77 2.19
N LEU A 430 -21.39 27.46 3.45
CA LEU A 430 -21.38 28.41 4.55
C LEU A 430 -20.30 27.98 5.54
N TYR A 431 -19.40 28.89 5.92
CA TYR A 431 -18.40 28.59 6.94
C TYR A 431 -18.08 29.84 7.76
N GLY A 432 -17.61 29.60 8.97
CA GLY A 432 -17.14 30.63 9.89
C GLY A 432 -15.84 30.20 10.55
N THR A 433 -15.00 31.17 10.87
CA THR A 433 -13.76 30.95 11.61
C THR A 433 -14.06 31.08 13.11
N LEU A 434 -13.71 30.06 13.88
CA LEU A 434 -13.73 30.07 15.34
C LEU A 434 -12.38 30.54 15.89
N ARG A 435 -12.33 30.80 17.20
CA ARG A 435 -11.05 31.10 17.87
C ARG A 435 -10.09 29.90 17.73
N ASN A 436 -8.78 30.19 17.70
CA ASN A 436 -7.69 29.20 17.68
C ASN A 436 -7.47 28.44 16.37
N GLY A 437 -7.74 29.05 15.20
CA GLY A 437 -7.40 28.43 13.91
C GLY A 437 -8.32 27.27 13.52
N MET A 438 -9.49 27.19 14.16
CA MET A 438 -10.54 26.24 13.83
C MET A 438 -11.54 26.89 12.87
N VAL A 439 -11.90 26.22 11.79
CA VAL A 439 -12.95 26.62 10.85
C VAL A 439 -14.03 25.56 10.87
N VAL A 440 -15.28 25.99 11.02
CA VAL A 440 -16.44 25.09 10.93
C VAL A 440 -17.33 25.60 9.81
N GLY A 441 -17.81 24.67 9.00
CA GLY A 441 -18.71 24.99 7.91
C GLY A 441 -19.62 23.85 7.55
N ASN A 442 -20.47 24.12 6.58
CA ASN A 442 -21.44 23.17 6.08
C ASN A 442 -21.72 23.44 4.60
N VAL A 443 -21.87 22.35 3.86
CA VAL A 443 -22.23 22.33 2.45
C VAL A 443 -23.67 21.82 2.37
N LYS A 444 -24.56 22.59 1.74
CA LYS A 444 -25.95 22.19 1.47
C LYS A 444 -26.28 22.36 0.00
N TRP A 445 -27.10 21.44 -0.50
CA TRP A 445 -27.82 21.64 -1.75
C TRP A 445 -29.16 22.31 -1.45
N LYS A 446 -29.48 23.40 -2.17
CA LYS A 446 -30.83 23.98 -2.16
C LYS A 446 -31.73 23.09 -3.01
N LEU A 447 -32.16 21.97 -2.46
CA LEU A 447 -33.17 21.13 -3.10
C LEU A 447 -34.57 21.69 -2.80
N PRO A 448 -35.44 21.81 -3.82
CA PRO A 448 -36.87 22.06 -3.61
C PRO A 448 -37.52 20.73 -3.20
N VAL A 449 -37.48 20.38 -1.92
CA VAL A 449 -38.26 19.21 -1.45
C VAL A 449 -39.14 19.63 -0.30
N PHE A 450 -40.37 20.02 -0.64
CA PHE A 450 -41.46 20.13 0.31
C PHE A 450 -41.72 18.75 0.92
N GLY A 451 -41.61 18.62 2.25
CA GLY A 451 -42.16 17.49 3.00
C GLY A 451 -41.28 16.26 3.23
N LYS A 452 -39.98 16.27 2.91
CA LYS A 452 -39.08 15.16 3.29
C LYS A 452 -38.14 15.56 4.43
N SER A 453 -37.94 14.64 5.37
CA SER A 453 -36.94 14.75 6.43
C SER A 453 -35.56 15.08 5.86
N PRO A 454 -34.74 15.88 6.58
CA PRO A 454 -33.40 16.19 6.12
C PRO A 454 -32.63 14.90 5.86
N ALA A 455 -32.04 14.78 4.67
CA ALA A 455 -31.21 13.64 4.34
C ALA A 455 -30.04 13.54 5.34
N PRO A 456 -29.61 12.32 5.69
CA PRO A 456 -28.39 12.13 6.48
C PRO A 456 -27.21 12.82 5.79
N ARG A 457 -26.34 13.44 6.58
CA ARG A 457 -25.27 14.31 6.10
C ARG A 457 -23.89 13.73 6.41
N GLY A 458 -22.94 13.95 5.51
CA GLY A 458 -21.55 13.62 5.76
C GLY A 458 -20.89 14.51 6.81
N GLN A 459 -19.76 14.06 7.33
CA GLN A 459 -18.93 14.78 8.28
C GLN A 459 -17.46 14.72 7.84
N VAL A 460 -16.81 15.87 7.69
CA VAL A 460 -15.39 15.95 7.32
C VAL A 460 -14.62 16.64 8.42
N LYS A 461 -13.60 15.97 8.94
CA LYS A 461 -12.67 16.53 9.93
C LYS A 461 -11.26 16.45 9.38
N VAL A 462 -10.61 17.59 9.25
CA VAL A 462 -9.22 17.67 8.78
C VAL A 462 -8.40 18.46 9.81
N LYS A 463 -7.25 17.93 10.22
CA LYS A 463 -6.40 18.58 11.21
C LYS A 463 -4.92 18.54 10.82
N THR A 464 -4.24 19.66 10.96
CA THR A 464 -2.78 19.74 11.04
C THR A 464 -2.37 20.63 12.21
N SER A 465 -1.21 20.41 12.82
CA SER A 465 -0.81 21.18 14.02
C SER A 465 0.00 22.42 13.66
N ASN A 466 0.95 22.29 12.73
CA ASN A 466 2.00 23.28 12.54
C ASN A 466 2.15 23.80 11.10
N ASP A 467 1.22 23.48 10.19
CA ASP A 467 1.33 23.88 8.78
C ASP A 467 0.00 24.40 8.20
N ILE A 468 -0.10 24.51 6.88
CA ILE A 468 -1.24 24.96 6.12
C ILE A 468 -2.21 23.79 5.90
N LEU A 469 -3.50 24.07 6.05
CA LEU A 469 -4.58 23.15 5.67
C LEU A 469 -5.40 23.80 4.55
N LYS A 470 -5.56 23.10 3.43
CA LYS A 470 -6.46 23.51 2.34
C LYS A 470 -7.58 22.50 2.18
N LEU A 471 -8.81 22.99 2.17
CA LEU A 471 -10.00 22.23 1.81
C LEU A 471 -10.59 22.80 0.53
N TYR A 472 -10.73 21.96 -0.50
CA TYR A 472 -11.40 22.30 -1.75
C TYR A 472 -12.79 21.68 -1.74
N VAL A 473 -13.81 22.51 -1.61
CA VAL A 473 -15.22 22.09 -1.58
C VAL A 473 -15.97 22.47 -2.82
#